data_AF-A0A3S4D103-F1
#
_entry.id   AF-A0A3S4D103-F1
#
_cell.length_a   1.000
_cell.length_b   1.000
_cell.length_c   1.000
_cell.angle_alpha   90.00
_cell.angle_beta   90.00
_cell.angle_gamma   90.00
#
_symmetry.space_group_name_H-M   'P 1'
#
loop_
_entity.id
_entity.type
_entity.pdbx_description
1 polymer ?
#
loop_
_entity_poly.entity_id
_entity_poly.type
_entity_poly.pdbx_seq_one_letter_code
_entity_poly.pdbx_strand_id
1 'polypeptide(L)' 'MKPAALAAAALSLCVSLASAGVVITPIKPDQVVPKSSGDCFFGVTTPQGCGPLRSN' A
#
# COMPACT_ATOMS: atom_id res chain seq x y z
N MET A 1 9.86 -6.76 33.08
CA MET A 1 9.94 -5.50 32.29
C MET A 1 8.94 -4.52 32.88
N LYS A 2 9.33 -3.27 33.12
CA LYS A 2 8.45 -2.27 33.75
C LYS A 2 7.32 -1.91 32.76
N PRO A 3 6.04 -1.95 33.16
CA PRO A 3 4.90 -1.75 32.24
C PRO A 3 4.95 -0.42 31.48
N ALA A 4 5.54 0.61 32.10
CA ALA A 4 5.77 1.91 31.47
C ALA A 4 6.64 1.86 30.21
N ALA A 5 7.65 0.97 30.15
CA ALA A 5 8.55 0.88 29.00
C ALA A 5 7.87 0.26 27.78
N LEU A 6 6.97 -0.72 27.99
CA LEU A 6 6.20 -1.33 26.91
C LEU A 6 5.18 -0.33 26.34
N ALA A 7 4.53 0.43 27.22
CA ALA A 7 3.59 1.48 26.81
C ALA A 7 4.28 2.58 25.99
N ALA A 8 5.47 3.02 26.41
CA ALA A 8 6.25 4.01 25.66
C ALA A 8 6.65 3.50 24.26
N ALA A 9 7.07 2.24 24.15
CA ALA A 9 7.41 1.64 22.85
C ALA A 9 6.19 1.53 21.92
N ALA A 10 5.03 1.10 22.44
CA ALA A 10 3.80 1.00 21.67
C ALA A 10 3.33 2.37 21.15
N LEU A 11 3.39 3.41 22.00
CA LEU A 11 3.03 4.77 21.62
C LEU A 11 3.98 5.33 20.55
N SER A 12 5.29 5.10 20.69
CA SER A 12 6.27 5.51 19.68
C SER A 12 5.99 4.86 18.33
N LEU A 13 5.64 3.56 18.32
CA LEU A 13 5.34 2.84 17.09
C LEU A 13 4.08 3.40 16.40
N CYS A 14 3.01 3.65 17.17
CA CYS A 14 1.78 4.23 16.64
C CYS A 14 2.00 5.62 16.04
N VAL A 15 2.82 6.47 16.68
CA VAL A 15 3.18 7.79 16.15
C VAL A 15 3.97 7.66 14.84
N SER A 16 4.89 6.69 14.75
CA SER A 16 5.63 6.42 13.50
C SER A 16 4.72 5.94 12.37
N LEU A 17 3.73 5.07 12.66
CA LEU A 17 2.78 4.59 11.65
C LEU A 17 1.78 5.69 11.23
N ALA A 18 1.33 6.52 12.17
CA ALA A 18 0.40 7.62 11.87
C ALA A 18 1.04 8.74 11.05
N SER A 19 2.35 8.96 11.21
CA SER A 19 3.11 9.93 10.41
C SER A 19 3.64 9.37 9.09
N ALA A 20 3.68 8.04 8.95
CA ALA A 20 3.98 7.40 7.67
C ALA A 20 2.82 7.66 6.69
N GLY A 21 3.05 8.59 5.74
CA GLY A 21 2.14 8.78 4.62
C GLY A 21 2.02 7.49 3.81
N VAL A 22 0.80 7.16 3.38
CA VAL A 22 0.59 6.07 2.42
C VAL A 22 1.19 6.52 1.09
N VAL A 23 2.34 5.95 0.71
CA VAL A 23 2.92 6.17 -0.61
C VAL A 23 2.07 5.43 -1.63
N ILE A 24 1.19 6.16 -2.31
CA ILE A 24 0.43 5.63 -3.43
C ILE A 24 1.33 5.77 -4.66
N THR A 25 1.91 4.67 -5.13
CA THR A 25 2.58 4.62 -6.43
C THR A 25 1.52 4.51 -7.52
N PRO A 26 1.26 5.56 -8.32
CA PRO A 26 0.23 5.51 -9.34
C PRO A 26 0.65 4.56 -10.46
N ILE A 27 -0.29 3.74 -10.92
CA ILE A 27 -0.12 2.95 -12.13
C ILE A 27 -0.26 3.89 -13.32
N LYS A 28 0.72 3.88 -14.21
CA LYS A 28 0.70 4.61 -15.47
C LYS A 28 0.18 3.70 -16.60
N PRO A 29 -0.42 4.26 -17.67
CA PRO A 29 -0.99 3.45 -18.75
C PRO A 29 0.02 2.50 -19.43
N ASP A 30 1.28 2.91 -19.53
CA ASP A 30 2.37 2.12 -20.11
C ASP A 30 2.81 0.93 -19.23
N GLN A 31 2.38 0.90 -17.96
CA GLN A 31 2.67 -0.18 -17.02
C GLN A 31 1.58 -1.26 -17.02
N VAL A 32 0.48 -1.04 -17.74
CA VAL A 32 -0.65 -1.97 -17.80
C VAL A 32 -0.33 -3.09 -18.79
N VAL A 33 -0.48 -4.33 -18.32
CA VAL A 33 -0.34 -5.52 -19.16
C VAL A 33 -1.72 -6.14 -19.45
N PRO A 34 -1.86 -6.90 -20.56
CA PRO A 34 -3.11 -7.61 -20.86
C PRO A 34 -3.52 -8.52 -19.69
N LYS A 35 -4.82 -8.51 -19.36
CA LYS A 35 -5.37 -9.37 -18.32
C LYS A 35 -5.65 -10.79 -18.84
N SER A 36 -5.42 -11.79 -18.01
CA SER A 36 -5.95 -13.15 -18.15
C SER A 36 -7.24 -13.35 -17.35
N SER A 37 -7.95 -14.44 -17.62
CA SER A 37 -9.14 -14.82 -16.86
C SER A 37 -8.77 -15.11 -15.41
N GLY A 38 -9.38 -14.38 -14.47
CA GLY A 38 -9.09 -14.45 -13.03
C GLY A 38 -8.19 -13.32 -12.51
N ASP A 39 -7.61 -12.49 -13.38
CA ASP A 39 -6.73 -11.39 -12.95
C ASP A 39 -7.51 -10.19 -12.42
N CYS A 40 -7.03 -9.66 -11.29
CA CYS A 40 -7.35 -8.35 -10.70
C CYS A 40 -8.81 -7.90 -10.96
N PHE A 41 -9.77 -8.51 -10.25
CA PHE A 41 -11.22 -8.29 -10.46
C PHE A 41 -11.61 -6.80 -10.47
N PHE A 42 -11.00 -6.01 -9.57
CA PHE A 42 -11.14 -4.56 -9.55
C PHE A 42 -9.78 -3.92 -9.84
N GLY A 43 -9.62 -3.31 -11.03
CA GLY A 43 -8.42 -2.54 -11.40
C GLY A 43 -7.74 -3.00 -12.68
N VAL A 44 -6.43 -2.86 -12.75
CA VAL A 44 -5.57 -3.27 -13.87
C VAL A 44 -4.44 -4.15 -13.38
N THR A 45 -3.91 -4.98 -14.27
CA THR A 45 -2.76 -5.84 -13.98
C THR A 45 -1.49 -5.12 -14.43
N THR A 46 -0.47 -5.20 -13.59
CA THR A 46 0.89 -4.75 -13.89
C THR A 46 1.86 -5.89 -13.57
N PRO A 47 3.11 -5.87 -14.06
CA PRO A 47 4.12 -6.85 -13.65
C PRO A 47 4.43 -6.86 -12.15
N GLN A 48 4.05 -5.82 -11.41
CA GLN A 48 4.23 -5.70 -9.96
C GLN A 48 3.00 -6.15 -9.16
N GLY A 49 1.90 -6.50 -9.85
CA GLY A 49 0.65 -6.93 -9.23
C GLY A 49 -0.57 -6.14 -9.70
N CYS A 50 -1.62 -6.17 -8.88
CA CYS A 50 -2.91 -5.55 -9.16
C CYS A 50 -3.04 -4.16 -8.52
N GLY A 51 -3.70 -3.24 -9.20
CA GLY A 51 -4.13 -2.00 -8.57
C GLY A 51 -5.06 -1.15 -9.45
N PRO A 52 -5.62 -0.07 -8.91
CA PRO A 52 -6.47 0.84 -9.68
C PRO A 52 -5.64 1.74 -10.59
N LEU A 53 -6.07 1.90 -11.85
CA LEU A 53 -5.55 2.95 -12.72
C LEU A 53 -6.25 4.26 -12.35
N ARG A 54 -5.50 5.24 -11.83
CA ARG A 54 -6.04 6.56 -11.48
C ARG A 54 -5.85 7.49 -12.67
N SER A 55 -6.94 8.09 -13.17
CA SER A 55 -6.82 9.23 -14.07
C SER A 55 -6.41 10.43 -13.23
N ASN A 56 -5.33 11.10 -13.64
CA ASN A 56 -5.01 12.43 -13.15
C ASN A 56 -5.93 13.47 -13.81
#